data_AF-A0A813DM54-F1
#
_entry.id   AF-A0A813DM54-F1
#
_cell.length_a   1.000
_cell.length_b   1.000
_cell.length_c   1.000
_cell.angle_alpha   90.00
_cell.angle_beta   90.00
_cell.angle_gamma   90.00
#
_symmetry.space_group_name_H-M   'P 1'
#
loop_
_entity.id
_entity.type
_entity.pdbx_description
1 polymer ?
#
loop_
_entity_poly.entity_id
_entity_poly.type
_entity_poly.pdbx_seq_one_letter_code
_entity_poly.pdbx_strand_id
1 'polypeptide(L)'
;MAEKGQIVELLKALQSTDNATRQKAETMYQQAKQQGPDQLLLGMMQVLGSADVEEGVRRHDCVLIRQMCMRGAEKDFIFARISQPHQQEVAAELLRRFEQEANPKLQKKIGE
;
A
#
# COMPACT_ATOMS: atom_id res chain seq x y z
N MET A 1 11.29 -10.37 -2.24
CA MET A 1 10.28 -9.30 -2.47
C MET A 1 8.93 -9.93 -2.26
N ALA A 2 7.99 -9.29 -1.57
CA ALA A 2 6.61 -9.80 -1.53
C ALA A 2 6.06 -9.75 -2.96
N GLU A 3 5.51 -10.85 -3.46
CA GLU A 3 5.04 -10.90 -4.84
C GLU A 3 3.77 -10.06 -4.99
N LYS A 4 3.66 -9.26 -6.06
CA LYS A 4 2.49 -8.41 -6.36
C LYS A 4 1.17 -9.13 -6.13
N GLY A 5 1.06 -10.39 -6.56
CA GLY A 5 -0.15 -11.20 -6.40
C GLY A 5 -0.56 -11.39 -4.94
N GLN A 6 0.41 -11.64 -4.05
CA GLN A 6 0.15 -11.82 -2.62
C GLN A 6 -0.37 -10.54 -1.96
N ILE A 7 0.14 -9.38 -2.38
CA ILE A 7 -0.34 -8.07 -1.89
C ILE A 7 -1.76 -7.79 -2.40
N VAL A 8 -2.05 -8.09 -3.67
CA VAL A 8 -3.42 -7.97 -4.22
C VAL A 8 -4.41 -8.84 -3.44
N GLU A 9 -4.04 -10.09 -3.14
CA GLU A 9 -4.88 -10.99 -2.33
C GLU A 9 -5.11 -10.46 -0.92
N LEU A 10 -4.04 -9.97 -0.27
CA LEU A 10 -4.15 -9.35 1.06
C LEU A 10 -5.11 -8.15 1.05
N LEU A 11 -4.97 -7.25 0.07
CA LEU A 11 -5.81 -6.06 -0.07
C LEU A 11 -7.28 -6.41 -0.33
N LYS A 12 -7.53 -7.41 -1.19
CA LYS A 12 -8.89 -7.93 -1.42
C LYS A 12 -9.48 -8.54 -0.15
N ALA A 13 -8.68 -9.28 0.62
CA ALA A 13 -9.13 -9.90 1.86
C ALA A 13 -9.44 -8.86 2.95
N LEU A 14 -8.71 -7.74 3.01
CA LEU A 14 -9.01 -6.60 3.89
C LEU A 14 -10.35 -5.93 3.56
N GLN A 15 -10.78 -6.00 2.30
CA GLN A 15 -12.06 -5.49 1.83
C GLN A 15 -13.20 -6.53 1.88
N SER A 16 -12.93 -7.74 2.36
CA SER A 16 -13.92 -8.82 2.39
C SER A 16 -15.11 -8.48 3.30
N THR A 17 -16.30 -8.87 2.86
CA THR A 17 -17.53 -8.81 3.68
C THR A 17 -17.56 -9.93 4.73
N ASP A 18 -16.79 -11.00 4.54
CA ASP A 18 -16.63 -12.05 5.53
C ASP A 18 -15.69 -11.59 6.65
N ASN A 19 -16.22 -11.53 7.88
CA ASN A 19 -15.49 -10.99 9.02
C ASN A 19 -14.27 -11.85 9.38
N ALA A 20 -14.35 -13.18 9.24
CA ALA A 20 -13.23 -14.06 9.58
C ALA A 20 -12.05 -13.85 8.62
N THR A 21 -12.33 -13.76 7.32
CA THR A 21 -11.35 -13.43 6.29
C THR A 21 -10.72 -12.06 6.54
N ARG A 22 -11.55 -11.04 6.84
CA ARG A 22 -11.06 -9.69 7.11
C ARG A 22 -10.16 -9.65 8.34
N GLN A 23 -10.54 -10.26 9.47
CA GLN A 23 -9.73 -10.28 10.69
C GLN A 23 -8.39 -11.00 10.50
N LYS A 24 -8.38 -12.09 9.73
CA LYS A 24 -7.14 -12.78 9.37
C LYS A 24 -6.23 -11.87 8.54
N ALA A 25 -6.78 -11.19 7.53
CA ALA A 25 -6.06 -10.26 6.68
C ALA A 25 -5.52 -9.06 7.47
N GLU A 26 -6.31 -8.49 8.38
CA GLU A 26 -5.88 -7.43 9.28
C GLU A 26 -4.70 -7.87 10.15
N THR A 27 -4.75 -9.10 10.68
CA THR A 27 -3.64 -9.66 11.47
C THR A 27 -2.38 -9.82 10.63
N MET A 28 -2.49 -10.38 9.42
CA MET A 28 -1.36 -10.55 8.50
C MET A 28 -0.77 -9.19 8.09
N TYR A 29 -1.61 -8.20 7.81
CA TYR A 29 -1.20 -6.85 7.49
C TYR A 29 -0.41 -6.23 8.65
N GLN A 30 -0.93 -6.28 9.88
CA GLN A 30 -0.23 -5.76 11.05
C GLN A 30 1.09 -6.47 11.34
N GLN A 31 1.16 -7.78 11.12
CA GLN A 31 2.43 -8.53 11.22
C GLN A 31 3.43 -8.10 10.15
N ALA A 32 2.99 -7.90 8.90
CA ALA A 32 3.84 -7.43 7.81
C ALA A 32 4.41 -6.03 8.11
N LYS A 33 3.62 -5.13 8.71
CA LYS A 33 4.13 -3.81 9.18
C LYS A 33 5.29 -3.91 10.17
N GLN A 34 5.35 -5.01 10.94
CA GLN A 34 6.36 -5.19 11.97
C GLN A 34 7.58 -5.96 11.47
N GLN A 35 7.36 -7.04 10.73
CA GLN A 35 8.39 -8.01 10.34
C GLN A 35 9.07 -7.66 9.02
N GLY A 36 8.34 -7.01 8.11
CA GLY A 36 8.82 -6.70 6.77
C GLY A 36 8.24 -5.40 6.21
N PRO A 37 8.44 -4.26 6.91
CA PRO A 37 7.85 -2.99 6.51
C PRO A 37 8.28 -2.55 5.11
N ASP A 38 9.55 -2.76 4.75
CA ASP A 38 10.10 -2.46 3.44
C ASP A 38 9.41 -3.28 2.35
N GLN A 39 9.31 -4.61 2.54
CA GLN A 39 8.70 -5.47 1.53
C GLN A 39 7.21 -5.18 1.36
N LEU A 40 6.51 -4.86 2.45
CA LEU A 40 5.10 -4.49 2.41
C LEU A 40 4.90 -3.21 1.60
N LEU A 41 5.61 -2.13 1.93
CA LEU A 41 5.40 -0.83 1.30
C LEU A 41 5.81 -0.84 -0.19
N LEU A 42 6.93 -1.49 -0.53
CA LEU A 42 7.33 -1.65 -1.93
C LEU A 42 6.36 -2.53 -2.73
N GLY A 43 5.85 -3.60 -2.12
CA GLY A 43 4.83 -4.44 -2.73
C GLY A 43 3.53 -3.67 -3.01
N MET A 44 3.11 -2.81 -2.08
CA MET A 44 1.98 -1.92 -2.25
C MET A 44 2.23 -0.88 -3.36
N MET A 45 3.43 -0.31 -3.47
CA MET A 45 3.79 0.55 -4.62
C MET A 45 3.62 -0.17 -5.97
N GLN A 46 3.98 -1.46 -6.06
CA GLN A 46 3.78 -2.24 -7.28
C GLN A 46 2.28 -2.42 -7.60
N VAL A 47 1.44 -2.64 -6.60
CA VAL A 47 -0.02 -2.77 -6.78
C VAL A 47 -0.63 -1.44 -7.22
N LEU A 48 -0.30 -0.35 -6.53
CA LEU A 48 -0.73 0.99 -6.91
C LEU A 48 -0.37 1.30 -8.37
N GLY A 49 0.82 0.90 -8.81
CA GLY A 49 1.32 1.11 -10.16
C GLY A 49 0.75 0.21 -11.26
N SER A 50 -0.07 -0.77 -10.91
CA SER A 50 -0.48 -1.84 -11.83
C SER A 50 -1.86 -1.57 -12.42
N ALA A 51 -1.92 -1.15 -13.69
CA ALA A 51 -3.17 -0.90 -14.40
C ALA A 51 -4.03 -2.17 -14.61
N ASP A 52 -3.43 -3.36 -14.49
CA ASP A 52 -4.11 -4.66 -14.53
C ASP A 52 -4.80 -5.01 -13.20
N VAL A 53 -4.57 -4.26 -12.13
CA VAL A 53 -5.26 -4.43 -10.85
C VAL A 53 -6.54 -3.59 -10.83
N GLU A 54 -7.61 -4.18 -10.32
CA GLU A 54 -8.90 -3.52 -10.16
C GLU A 54 -8.79 -2.17 -9.41
N GLU A 55 -9.46 -1.14 -9.94
CA GLU A 55 -9.43 0.22 -9.38
C GLU A 55 -9.79 0.27 -7.89
N GLY A 56 -10.79 -0.53 -7.47
CA GLY A 56 -11.23 -0.59 -6.07
C GLY A 56 -10.12 -1.04 -5.11
N VAL A 57 -9.28 -1.97 -5.56
CA VAL A 57 -8.11 -2.47 -4.82
C VAL A 57 -7.03 -1.39 -4.78
N ARG A 58 -6.68 -0.78 -5.93
CA ARG A 58 -5.67 0.29 -6.02
C ARG A 58 -6.04 1.52 -5.18
N ARG A 59 -7.32 1.88 -5.16
CA ARG A 59 -7.82 3.01 -4.37
C ARG A 59 -7.72 2.74 -2.86
N HIS A 60 -7.98 1.51 -2.43
CA HIS A 60 -7.81 1.12 -1.04
C HIS A 60 -6.34 1.09 -0.64
N ASP A 61 -5.50 0.56 -1.53
CA ASP A 61 -4.05 0.56 -1.39
C ASP A 61 -3.49 1.98 -1.15
N CYS A 62 -3.89 2.97 -1.96
CA CYS A 62 -3.54 4.39 -1.74
C CYS A 62 -3.84 4.87 -0.31
N VAL A 63 -5.00 4.51 0.24
CA VAL A 63 -5.40 4.93 1.58
C VAL A 63 -4.47 4.34 2.63
N LEU A 64 -4.12 3.06 2.49
CA LEU A 64 -3.21 2.38 3.40
C LEU A 64 -1.77 2.92 3.27
N ILE A 65 -1.28 3.13 2.04
CA ILE A 65 0.01 3.79 1.76
C ILE A 65 0.10 5.13 2.47
N ARG A 66 -0.94 5.96 2.35
CA ARG A 66 -1.00 7.26 3.03
C ARG A 66 -0.86 7.10 4.54
N GLN A 67 -1.61 6.18 5.15
CA GLN A 67 -1.50 5.92 6.59
C GLN A 67 -0.09 5.49 7.00
N MET A 68 0.61 4.76 6.12
CA MET A 68 1.98 4.32 6.35
C MET A 68 3.03 5.43 6.21
N CYS A 69 2.74 6.44 5.39
CA CYS A 69 3.69 7.52 5.05
C CYS A 69 3.42 8.85 5.78
N MET A 70 2.22 9.07 6.30
CA MET A 70 1.89 10.27 7.06
C MET A 70 2.14 10.06 8.55
N ARG A 71 2.65 11.10 9.22
CA ARG A 71 2.79 11.12 10.68
C ARG A 71 1.41 11.09 11.34
N GLY A 72 0.95 9.89 11.67
CA GLY A 72 -0.23 9.60 12.49
C GLY A 72 0.17 8.92 13.81
N ALA A 73 -0.55 7.87 14.21
CA ALA A 73 -0.09 7.02 15.31
C ALA A 73 1.22 6.31 14.93
N GLU A 74 2.20 6.25 15.85
CA GLU A 74 3.52 5.64 15.58
C GLU A 74 3.44 4.23 15.01
N LYS A 75 2.47 3.43 15.48
CA LYS A 75 2.24 2.06 15.00
C LYS A 75 1.93 1.97 13.50
N ASP A 76 1.37 3.05 12.94
CA ASP A 76 0.98 3.14 11.54
C ASP A 76 2.03 3.89 10.71
N PHE A 77 2.90 4.71 11.32
CA PHE A 77 3.92 5.47 10.61
C PHE A 77 5.16 4.62 10.26
N ILE A 78 4.99 3.72 9.29
CA ILE A 78 6.01 2.76 8.85
C ILE A 78 7.14 3.43 8.07
N PHE A 79 6.89 4.54 7.40
CA PHE A 79 7.90 5.20 6.56
C PHE A 79 9.18 5.58 7.31
N ALA A 80 9.09 5.89 8.62
CA ALA A 80 10.27 6.12 9.45
C ALA A 80 11.09 4.84 9.78
N ARG A 81 10.53 3.66 9.54
CA ARG A 81 11.10 2.36 9.91
C ARG A 81 11.70 1.59 8.72
N ILE A 82 11.38 1.99 7.49
CA ILE A 82 12.00 1.41 6.30
C ILE A 82 13.39 1.99 6.06
N SER A 83 14.20 1.30 5.27
CA SER A 83 15.55 1.76 4.94
C SER A 83 15.53 3.08 4.14
N GLN A 84 16.57 3.91 4.32
CA GLN A 84 16.70 5.19 3.61
C GLN A 84 16.66 5.05 2.06
N PRO A 85 17.29 4.03 1.43
CA PRO A 85 17.13 3.81 0.00
C PRO A 85 15.67 3.57 -0.40
N HIS A 86 14.92 2.78 0.36
CA HIS A 86 13.51 2.52 0.07
C HIS A 86 12.62 3.74 0.34
N GLN A 87 12.99 4.63 1.28
CA GLN A 87 12.29 5.91 1.44
C GLN A 87 12.38 6.75 0.17
N GLN A 88 13.57 6.83 -0.43
CA GLN A 88 13.79 7.56 -1.68
C GLN A 88 13.05 6.91 -2.84
N GLU A 89 13.09 5.58 -2.93
CA GLU A 89 12.35 4.80 -3.94
C GLU A 89 10.85 5.05 -3.86
N VAL A 90 10.26 4.96 -2.68
CA VAL A 90 8.83 5.21 -2.46
C VAL A 90 8.45 6.64 -2.83
N ALA A 91 9.26 7.63 -2.45
CA ALA A 91 8.98 9.03 -2.79
C ALA A 91 9.03 9.27 -4.32
N ALA A 92 10.05 8.74 -4.99
CA ALA A 92 10.19 8.85 -6.44
C ALA A 92 9.03 8.13 -7.17
N GLU A 93 8.64 6.96 -6.67
CA GLU A 93 7.58 6.16 -7.26
C GLU A 93 6.21 6.83 -7.10
N LEU A 94 5.90 7.40 -5.94
CA LEU A 94 4.65 8.15 -5.73
C LEU A 94 4.51 9.33 -6.71
N LEU A 95 5.59 10.09 -6.93
CA LEU A 95 5.60 11.19 -7.91
C LEU A 95 5.37 10.66 -9.33
N ARG A 96 6.11 9.62 -9.71
CA ARG A 96 5.96 8.99 -11.03
C ARG A 96 4.53 8.48 -11.26
N ARG A 97 3.92 7.83 -10.25
CA ARG A 97 2.55 7.32 -10.35
C ARG A 97 1.53 8.45 -10.44
N PHE A 98 1.72 9.54 -9.71
CA PHE A 98 0.88 10.71 -9.83
C PHE A 98 0.90 11.29 -11.26
N GLU A 99 2.09 11.41 -11.86
CA GLU A 99 2.24 11.94 -13.22
C GLU A 99 1.66 11.03 -14.31
N GLN A 100 1.76 9.71 -14.12
CA GLN A 100 1.38 8.71 -15.13
C GLN A 100 -0.07 8.21 -14.99
N GLU A 101 -0.76 8.52 -13.89
CA GLU A 101 -2.10 8.02 -13.63
C GLU A 101 -3.14 8.65 -14.56
N ALA A 102 -3.81 7.82 -15.35
CA ALA A 102 -4.83 8.25 -16.30
C ALA A 102 -6.20 8.51 -15.64
N ASN A 103 -6.52 7.83 -14.52
CA ASN A 103 -7.77 8.02 -13.80
C ASN A 103 -7.67 9.25 -12.87
N PRO A 104 -8.39 10.36 -13.14
CA PRO A 104 -8.26 11.59 -12.34
C PRO A 104 -8.63 11.41 -10.87
N LYS A 105 -9.56 10.49 -10.55
CA LYS A 105 -9.96 10.21 -9.16
C LYS A 105 -8.84 9.50 -8.40
N LEU A 106 -8.17 8.56 -9.05
CA LEU A 106 -7.04 7.84 -8.46
C LEU A 106 -5.80 8.73 -8.40
N GLN A 107 -5.52 9.51 -9.45
CA GLN A 107 -4.44 10.50 -9.47
C GLN A 107 -4.57 11.47 -8.29
N LYS A 108 -5.75 12.07 -8.09
CA LYS A 108 -6.02 12.92 -6.92
C LYS A 108 -5.76 12.18 -5.61
N LYS A 109 -6.09 10.88 -5.55
CA LYS A 109 -5.84 10.06 -4.37
C LYS A 109 -4.36 9.77 -4.14
N ILE A 110 -3.51 9.78 -5.16
CA ILE A 110 -2.06 9.62 -4.99
C ILE A 110 -1.43 10.93 -4.47
N GLY A 111 -1.93 12.08 -4.93
CA GLY A 111 -1.39 13.40 -4.54
C GLY A 111 -1.88 13.99 -3.21
N GLU A 112 -2.93 13.41 -2.60
CA GLU A 112 -3.43 13.76 -1.26
C GLU A 112 -2.50 13.25 -0.13
#